data_AF-A0A8I2YRS5-F1
#
_entry.id   AF-A0A8I2YRS5-F1
#
_cell.length_a   1.000
_cell.length_b   1.000
_cell.length_c   1.000
_cell.angle_alpha   90.00
_cell.angle_beta   90.00
_cell.angle_gamma   90.00
#
_symmetry.space_group_name_H-M   'P 1'
#
loop_
_entity.id
_entity.type
_entity.pdbx_description
1 polymer ?
#
loop_
_entity_poly.entity_id
_entity_poly.type
_entity_poly.pdbx_seq_one_letter_code
_entity_poly.pdbx_strand_id
1 'polypeptide(L)'
;MLPALPFLALVSAAQAIPFPFKFLGWNTQIPFQPSVFSVYPPKDESGWVDPRVLGGQFIDVSPLLRTGLPLTPNPAQFTTPRYGEPLNVIISNLSDPFVLTDEGFRWYYKSIGFSEECLGLHYGHVHKADLGDGDGRKSEHILARQHYFPRWGTCWETLIGGNHFRAWKQNGTDASTGAWFLGASKEQDSTRHHMIVPNGYNIGRDLLVQSAISGSSWKGMSWVTDVEWRDGLLEPGFKGINHAIAQDGRIAILTVHRV
;
A
#
# COMPACT_ATOMS: atom_id res chain seq x y z
N MET A 1 -38.64 14.50 68.98
CA MET A 1 -38.26 13.26 69.69
C MET A 1 -38.68 12.09 68.80
N LEU A 2 -37.70 11.30 68.34
CA LEU A 2 -37.75 9.98 67.64
C LEU A 2 -38.65 9.78 66.39
N PRO A 3 -38.30 8.86 65.46
CA PRO A 3 -36.97 8.57 64.92
C PRO A 3 -36.93 8.31 63.39
N ALA A 4 -35.70 8.13 62.90
CA ALA A 4 -35.30 7.73 61.56
C ALA A 4 -35.74 6.32 61.14
N LEU A 5 -35.77 6.07 59.81
CA LEU A 5 -35.35 4.80 59.17
C LEU A 5 -34.97 5.06 57.69
N PRO A 6 -33.96 4.36 57.13
CA PRO A 6 -33.30 4.73 55.88
C PRO A 6 -33.85 4.00 54.63
N PHE A 7 -33.58 4.60 53.47
CA PHE A 7 -33.81 4.07 52.13
C PHE A 7 -33.14 2.71 51.92
N LEU A 8 -33.93 1.68 51.62
CA LEU A 8 -33.44 0.43 51.04
C LEU A 8 -33.27 0.59 49.51
N ALA A 9 -32.08 0.23 49.03
CA ALA A 9 -31.75 0.14 47.62
C ALA A 9 -32.47 -1.05 46.95
N LEU A 10 -33.08 -0.79 45.79
CA LEU A 10 -33.63 -1.80 44.88
C LEU A 10 -32.47 -2.54 44.19
N VAL A 11 -32.25 -3.80 44.58
CA VAL A 11 -31.45 -4.76 43.80
C VAL A 11 -32.39 -5.48 42.84
N SER A 12 -32.21 -5.25 41.54
CA SER A 12 -32.94 -5.95 40.48
C SER A 12 -32.43 -7.39 40.37
N ALA A 13 -33.26 -8.36 40.74
CA ALA A 13 -33.02 -9.77 40.51
C ALA A 13 -33.44 -10.13 39.08
N ALA A 14 -32.49 -10.19 38.15
CA ALA A 14 -32.72 -10.81 36.84
C ALA A 14 -32.73 -12.33 37.00
N GLN A 15 -33.88 -12.94 36.68
CA GLN A 15 -34.10 -14.37 36.73
C GLN A 15 -33.25 -15.08 35.66
N ALA A 16 -32.41 -16.01 36.10
CA ALA A 16 -31.68 -16.91 35.20
C ALA A 16 -32.61 -18.00 34.69
N ILE A 17 -32.82 -18.05 33.37
CA ILE A 17 -33.55 -19.13 32.69
C ILE A 17 -32.59 -20.32 32.53
N PRO A 18 -32.91 -21.52 33.06
CA PRO A 18 -32.07 -22.68 32.85
C PRO A 18 -32.30 -23.25 31.44
N PHE A 19 -31.28 -23.17 30.58
CA PHE A 19 -31.27 -23.92 29.33
C PHE A 19 -30.95 -25.39 29.60
N PRO A 20 -31.68 -26.34 29.00
CA PRO A 20 -31.42 -27.77 29.20
C PRO A 20 -30.11 -28.15 28.51
N PHE A 21 -29.12 -28.55 29.31
CA PHE A 21 -27.92 -29.25 28.84
C PHE A 21 -28.33 -30.60 28.24
N LYS A 22 -28.45 -30.67 26.91
CA LYS A 22 -28.40 -31.95 26.20
C LYS A 22 -26.93 -32.29 25.95
N PHE A 23 -26.43 -33.26 26.71
CA PHE A 23 -25.23 -34.02 26.36
C PHE A 23 -25.47 -34.70 25.00
N LEU A 24 -24.87 -34.17 23.94
CA LEU A 24 -24.67 -34.91 22.69
C LEU A 24 -23.20 -35.31 22.62
N GLY A 25 -22.98 -36.61 22.46
CA GLY A 25 -21.70 -37.28 22.62
C GLY A 25 -20.60 -36.79 21.67
N TRP A 26 -19.38 -36.85 22.19
CA TRP A 26 -18.15 -36.86 21.41
C TRP A 26 -18.13 -38.08 20.48
N ASN A 27 -18.34 -37.85 19.18
CA ASN A 27 -17.60 -38.48 18.08
C ASN A 27 -18.16 -38.00 16.73
N THR A 28 -17.90 -36.75 16.41
CA THR A 28 -17.86 -36.30 15.01
C THR A 28 -16.60 -35.48 14.87
N GLN A 29 -15.57 -36.11 14.32
CA GLN A 29 -14.50 -35.37 13.67
C GLN A 29 -15.17 -34.52 12.60
N ILE A 30 -15.35 -33.23 12.86
CA ILE A 30 -15.62 -32.26 11.81
C ILE A 30 -14.37 -32.34 10.94
N PRO A 31 -14.45 -32.82 9.68
CA PRO A 31 -13.29 -32.79 8.81
C PRO A 31 -12.88 -31.33 8.72
N PHE A 32 -11.64 -31.05 9.14
CA PHE A 32 -10.98 -29.79 8.90
C PHE A 32 -10.97 -29.62 7.38
N GLN A 33 -11.95 -28.91 6.83
CA GLN A 33 -11.85 -28.46 5.46
C GLN A 33 -10.70 -27.47 5.48
N PRO A 34 -9.55 -27.75 4.83
CA PRO A 34 -8.60 -26.69 4.59
C PRO A 34 -9.39 -25.61 3.86
N SER A 35 -9.33 -24.39 4.39
CA SER A 35 -9.74 -23.22 3.63
C SER A 35 -8.96 -23.31 2.32
N VAL A 36 -9.65 -23.71 1.26
CA VAL A 36 -9.11 -23.67 -0.09
C VAL A 36 -8.93 -22.19 -0.33
N PHE A 37 -7.73 -21.67 -0.02
CA PHE A 37 -7.24 -20.46 -0.64
C PHE A 37 -7.55 -20.67 -2.11
N SER A 38 -8.36 -19.78 -2.66
CA SER A 38 -8.86 -19.94 -4.01
C SER A 38 -7.66 -19.98 -4.95
N VAL A 39 -7.20 -21.19 -5.28
CA VAL A 39 -6.21 -21.44 -6.32
C VAL A 39 -6.96 -21.35 -7.64
N TYR A 40 -7.54 -20.17 -7.91
CA TYR A 40 -7.74 -19.85 -9.30
C TYR A 40 -6.34 -19.75 -9.89
N PRO A 41 -6.04 -20.45 -11.01
CA PRO A 41 -4.82 -20.16 -11.73
C PRO A 41 -4.75 -18.65 -11.95
N PRO A 42 -3.59 -17.99 -11.74
CA PRO A 42 -3.48 -16.57 -11.98
C PRO A 42 -4.05 -16.29 -13.37
N LYS A 43 -5.04 -15.39 -13.41
CA LYS A 43 -5.59 -14.88 -14.68
C LYS A 43 -4.38 -14.51 -15.53
N ASP A 44 -4.35 -14.95 -16.79
CA ASP A 44 -3.28 -14.56 -17.71
C ASP A 44 -3.18 -13.04 -17.66
N GLU A 45 -2.09 -12.53 -17.06
CA GLU A 45 -2.02 -11.13 -16.64
C GLU A 45 -1.75 -10.30 -17.89
N SER A 46 -2.84 -9.85 -18.52
CA SER A 46 -2.74 -8.96 -19.67
C SER A 46 -2.18 -7.61 -19.21
N GLY A 47 -0.89 -7.38 -19.47
CA GLY A 47 -0.23 -6.08 -19.34
C GLY A 47 0.75 -5.92 -18.17
N TRP A 48 1.02 -6.95 -17.37
CA TRP A 48 2.13 -7.01 -16.43
C TRP A 48 2.45 -8.48 -16.15
N VAL A 49 3.67 -8.80 -15.71
CA VAL A 49 4.05 -10.16 -15.31
C VAL A 49 4.11 -10.24 -13.79
N ASP A 50 3.56 -11.31 -13.20
CA ASP A 50 3.62 -11.52 -11.75
C ASP A 50 5.07 -11.67 -11.27
N PRO A 51 5.61 -10.72 -10.46
CA PRO A 51 6.98 -10.79 -9.97
C PRO A 51 7.32 -12.13 -9.32
N ARG A 52 6.35 -12.76 -8.63
CA ARG A 52 6.57 -13.96 -7.83
C ARG A 52 6.92 -15.19 -8.67
N VAL A 53 6.42 -15.25 -9.91
CA VAL A 53 6.66 -16.41 -10.78
C VAL A 53 8.10 -16.47 -11.28
N LEU A 54 8.82 -15.34 -11.23
CA LEU A 54 10.20 -15.18 -11.69
C LEU A 54 11.15 -14.76 -10.55
N GLY A 55 10.75 -15.00 -9.29
CA GLY A 55 11.61 -14.80 -8.11
C GLY A 55 11.59 -13.41 -7.48
N GLY A 56 10.79 -12.49 -8.03
CA GLY A 56 10.48 -11.19 -7.45
C GLY A 56 9.35 -11.24 -6.40
N GLN A 57 8.90 -10.06 -5.97
CA GLN A 57 7.85 -9.93 -4.94
C GLN A 57 7.14 -8.57 -4.98
N PHE A 58 5.95 -8.49 -4.36
CA PHE A 58 5.16 -7.26 -4.20
C PHE A 58 5.55 -6.43 -2.97
N ILE A 59 6.81 -6.50 -2.55
CA ILE A 59 7.34 -5.78 -1.38
C ILE A 59 8.71 -5.24 -1.75
N ASP A 60 8.92 -3.93 -1.58
CA ASP A 60 10.24 -3.34 -1.73
C ASP A 60 11.15 -3.68 -0.53
N VAL A 61 12.43 -3.33 -0.59
CA VAL A 61 13.34 -3.46 0.54
C VAL A 61 14.34 -2.30 0.53
N SER A 62 14.65 -1.77 1.70
CA SER A 62 15.77 -0.84 1.82
C SER A 62 17.09 -1.63 1.74
N PRO A 63 18.10 -1.16 0.97
CA PRO A 63 19.37 -1.86 0.85
C PRO A 63 20.08 -1.94 2.20
N LEU A 64 20.67 -3.10 2.50
CA LEU A 64 21.73 -3.20 3.50
C LEU A 64 22.82 -2.18 3.11
N LEU A 65 23.18 -1.27 4.02
CA LEU A 65 24.41 -0.52 3.88
C LEU A 65 25.56 -1.51 3.64
N ARG A 66 26.22 -1.38 2.49
CA ARG A 66 27.32 -2.23 2.03
C ARG A 66 28.50 -2.34 3.01
N THR A 67 28.51 -1.58 4.10
CA THR A 67 29.63 -1.48 5.04
C THR A 67 29.51 -2.39 6.25
N GLY A 68 28.41 -3.11 6.47
CA GLY A 68 28.26 -3.94 7.68
C GLY A 68 28.37 -3.15 9.00
N LEU A 69 28.37 -1.81 8.91
CA LEU A 69 28.47 -0.93 10.06
C LEU A 69 27.04 -0.71 10.58
N PRO A 70 26.76 -1.03 11.85
CA PRO A 70 25.48 -0.70 12.43
C PRO A 70 25.34 0.83 12.38
N LEU A 71 24.38 1.33 11.61
CA LEU A 71 23.88 2.66 11.92
C LEU A 71 23.34 2.58 13.33
N THR A 72 23.79 3.49 14.18
CA THR A 72 23.10 3.82 15.43
C THR A 72 21.60 3.86 15.15
N PRO A 73 20.75 3.18 15.93
CA PRO A 73 19.32 3.17 15.68
C PRO A 73 18.82 4.61 15.80
N ASN A 74 18.57 5.24 14.66
CA ASN A 74 17.71 6.41 14.65
C ASN A 74 16.29 5.86 14.83
N PRO A 75 15.58 6.16 15.92
CA PRO A 75 14.23 5.65 16.17
C PRO A 75 13.20 6.12 15.13
N ALA A 76 13.59 6.96 14.15
CA ALA A 76 12.78 7.31 13.00
C ALA A 76 13.02 6.42 11.76
N GLN A 77 13.92 5.43 11.83
CA GLN A 77 14.42 4.68 10.67
C GLN A 77 14.13 3.18 10.81
N PHE A 78 12.98 2.73 10.31
CA PHE A 78 12.51 1.34 10.45
C PHE A 78 12.60 0.49 9.17
N THR A 79 13.18 1.01 8.09
CA THR A 79 13.35 0.27 6.84
C THR A 79 14.55 -0.68 6.95
N THR A 80 14.30 -1.86 7.50
CA THR A 80 15.31 -2.93 7.55
C THR A 80 15.29 -3.74 6.25
N PRO A 81 16.34 -4.52 5.94
CA PRO A 81 16.33 -5.44 4.79
C PRO A 81 15.24 -6.53 4.87
N ARG A 82 14.54 -6.64 6.00
CA ARG A 82 13.47 -7.61 6.26
C ARG A 82 12.06 -7.03 6.16
N TYR A 83 11.91 -5.70 6.14
CA TYR A 83 10.61 -5.05 6.11
C TYR A 83 10.57 -4.01 5.01
N GLY A 84 9.52 -4.08 4.19
CA GLY A 84 9.36 -3.25 3.01
C GLY A 84 8.01 -2.57 2.93
N GLU A 85 7.90 -1.64 2.01
CA GLU A 85 6.64 -1.06 1.58
C GLU A 85 5.97 -2.00 0.56
N PRO A 86 4.65 -2.21 0.66
CA PRO A 86 3.92 -3.02 -0.29
C PRO A 86 3.81 -2.31 -1.64
N LEU A 87 4.11 -3.01 -2.72
CA LEU A 87 3.81 -2.60 -4.08
C LEU A 87 2.31 -2.83 -4.33
N ASN A 88 1.50 -1.85 -3.94
CA ASN A 88 0.05 -1.98 -3.81
C ASN A 88 -0.75 -1.32 -4.96
N VAL A 89 -0.05 -0.78 -5.97
CA VAL A 89 -0.65 -0.28 -7.22
C VAL A 89 0.18 -0.75 -8.42
N ILE A 90 -0.47 -1.11 -9.52
CA ILE A 90 0.14 -1.42 -10.81
C ILE A 90 -0.48 -0.51 -11.87
N ILE A 91 0.32 0.13 -12.73
CA ILE A 91 -0.16 0.72 -13.98
C ILE A 91 0.20 -0.25 -15.10
N SER A 92 -0.83 -0.88 -15.67
CA SER A 92 -0.70 -1.93 -16.67
C SER A 92 -0.14 -1.39 -18.01
N ASN A 93 0.58 -2.23 -18.75
CA ASN A 93 0.99 -1.99 -20.14
C ASN A 93 -0.19 -1.85 -21.12
N LEU A 94 -1.41 -2.14 -20.68
CA LEU A 94 -2.62 -1.81 -21.45
C LEU A 94 -2.97 -0.32 -21.41
N SER A 95 -2.25 0.48 -20.63
CA SER A 95 -2.43 1.94 -20.54
C SER A 95 -1.91 2.68 -21.78
N ASP A 96 -2.24 3.97 -21.88
CA ASP A 96 -1.68 4.91 -22.85
C ASP A 96 -0.16 4.72 -22.96
N PRO A 97 0.37 4.37 -24.15
CA PRO A 97 1.80 4.14 -24.34
C PRO A 97 2.69 5.29 -23.88
N PHE A 98 2.18 6.53 -23.89
CA PHE A 98 2.92 7.66 -23.35
C PHE A 98 3.08 7.59 -21.83
N VAL A 99 2.05 7.17 -21.09
CA VAL A 99 2.13 6.96 -19.62
C VAL A 99 3.15 5.87 -19.27
N LEU A 100 3.44 4.96 -20.19
CA LEU A 100 4.48 3.94 -20.03
C LEU A 100 5.90 4.47 -20.30
N THR A 101 6.05 5.69 -20.81
CA THR A 101 7.37 6.37 -20.88
C THR A 101 7.67 7.10 -19.57
N ASP A 102 8.94 7.36 -19.28
CA ASP A 102 9.33 8.05 -18.05
C ASP A 102 8.83 9.51 -18.03
N GLU A 103 8.75 10.14 -19.21
CA GLU A 103 8.19 11.48 -19.37
C GLU A 103 6.66 11.46 -19.18
N GLY A 104 5.95 10.58 -19.87
CA GLY A 104 4.49 10.57 -19.77
C GLY A 104 4.00 10.08 -18.42
N PHE A 105 4.70 9.15 -17.76
CA PHE A 105 4.41 8.81 -16.37
C PHE A 105 4.54 10.03 -15.45
N ARG A 106 5.57 10.87 -15.68
CA ARG A 106 5.77 12.14 -14.97
C ARG A 106 4.65 13.15 -15.19
N TRP A 107 4.15 13.25 -16.41
CA TRP A 107 3.02 14.13 -16.69
C TRP A 107 1.73 13.58 -16.09
N TYR A 108 1.56 12.26 -16.13
CA TYR A 108 0.39 11.60 -15.59
C TYR A 108 0.31 11.74 -14.07
N TYR A 109 1.36 11.41 -13.30
CA TYR A 109 1.25 11.57 -11.84
C TYR A 109 1.08 13.04 -11.42
N LYS A 110 1.59 14.00 -12.21
CA LYS A 110 1.30 15.44 -12.01
C LYS A 110 -0.17 15.77 -12.20
N SER A 111 -0.81 15.14 -13.17
CA SER A 111 -2.25 15.32 -13.41
C SER A 111 -3.11 14.81 -12.25
N ILE A 112 -2.72 13.73 -11.58
CA ILE A 112 -3.44 13.14 -10.44
C ILE A 112 -2.99 13.70 -9.08
N GLY A 113 -2.33 14.87 -9.08
CA GLY A 113 -2.06 15.62 -7.85
C GLY A 113 -0.79 15.21 -7.11
N PHE A 114 0.20 14.62 -7.79
CA PHE A 114 1.52 14.36 -7.24
C PHE A 114 2.59 15.21 -7.93
N SER A 115 3.77 15.35 -7.35
CA SER A 115 4.94 15.91 -8.03
C SER A 115 6.21 15.30 -7.45
N GLU A 116 7.34 15.45 -8.13
CA GLU A 116 8.64 15.16 -7.50
C GLU A 116 8.81 16.04 -6.25
N GLU A 117 9.70 15.59 -5.37
CA GLU A 117 9.97 16.21 -4.09
C GLU A 117 10.32 17.71 -4.20
N CYS A 118 9.99 18.43 -3.12
CA CYS A 118 10.28 19.85 -2.98
C CYS A 118 11.78 20.14 -3.19
N LEU A 119 12.09 21.05 -4.13
CA LEU A 119 13.45 21.55 -4.39
C LEU A 119 14.50 20.49 -4.75
N GLY A 120 14.09 19.30 -5.20
CA GLY A 120 15.01 18.21 -5.53
C GLY A 120 15.76 17.65 -4.32
N LEU A 121 15.31 17.93 -3.10
CA LEU A 121 15.85 17.36 -1.88
C LEU A 121 15.25 15.97 -1.70
N HIS A 122 15.99 14.95 -2.11
CA HIS A 122 15.70 13.55 -1.80
C HIS A 122 15.85 13.32 -0.29
N TYR A 123 14.75 13.42 0.45
CA TYR A 123 14.71 13.08 1.87
C TYR A 123 14.05 11.71 2.04
N GLY A 124 14.87 10.69 2.31
CA GLY A 124 14.44 9.30 2.47
C GLY A 124 15.48 8.32 1.95
N HIS A 125 15.33 7.05 2.30
CA HIS A 125 16.18 6.00 1.74
C HIS A 125 15.68 5.60 0.35
N VAL A 126 16.61 5.33 -0.55
CA VAL A 126 16.31 4.70 -1.84
C VAL A 126 15.91 3.25 -1.56
N HIS A 127 14.68 2.90 -1.90
CA HIS A 127 14.21 1.53 -1.79
C HIS A 127 14.51 0.76 -3.07
N LYS A 128 14.61 -0.57 -2.94
CA LYS A 128 14.83 -1.49 -4.04
C LYS A 128 13.71 -2.50 -4.15
N ALA A 129 13.22 -2.76 -5.36
CA ALA A 129 12.24 -3.80 -5.62
C ALA A 129 12.77 -4.80 -6.64
N ASP A 130 12.42 -6.07 -6.46
CA ASP A 130 12.65 -7.12 -7.44
C ASP A 130 11.31 -7.45 -8.10
N LEU A 131 11.18 -7.04 -9.37
CA LEU A 131 9.93 -7.19 -10.13
C LEU A 131 9.86 -8.52 -10.89
N GLY A 132 10.78 -9.45 -10.62
CA GLY A 132 10.86 -10.73 -11.32
C GLY A 132 11.11 -10.54 -12.81
N ASP A 133 11.83 -9.50 -13.21
CA ASP A 133 12.07 -9.19 -14.62
C ASP A 133 13.48 -9.49 -15.10
N GLY A 134 14.25 -10.27 -14.35
CA GLY A 134 15.59 -10.72 -14.73
C GLY A 134 16.72 -9.77 -14.31
N ASP A 135 16.41 -8.53 -13.96
CA ASP A 135 17.39 -7.53 -13.50
C ASP A 135 17.65 -7.60 -11.98
N GLY A 136 16.88 -8.43 -11.26
CA GLY A 136 16.90 -8.50 -9.80
C GLY A 136 16.44 -7.21 -9.13
N ARG A 137 17.05 -6.87 -7.98
CA ARG A 137 16.67 -5.71 -7.18
C ARG A 137 17.09 -4.38 -7.82
N LYS A 138 16.11 -3.61 -8.30
CA LYS A 138 16.28 -2.27 -8.88
C LYS A 138 15.94 -1.18 -7.90
N SER A 139 16.71 -0.09 -7.92
CA SER A 139 16.37 1.12 -7.17
C SER A 139 15.09 1.74 -7.71
N GLU A 140 14.34 2.42 -6.83
CA GLU A 140 13.18 3.22 -7.24
C GLU A 140 13.54 4.17 -8.40
N HIS A 141 12.64 4.28 -9.37
CA HIS A 141 12.78 5.20 -10.49
C HIS A 141 12.26 6.58 -10.14
N ILE A 142 11.17 6.64 -9.39
CA ILE A 142 10.47 7.87 -9.04
C ILE A 142 10.08 7.81 -7.56
N LEU A 143 10.27 8.94 -6.90
CA LEU A 143 9.76 9.27 -5.59
C LEU A 143 8.83 10.49 -5.75
N ALA A 144 7.52 10.30 -5.59
CA ALA A 144 6.53 11.34 -5.83
C ALA A 144 5.65 11.58 -4.60
N ARG A 145 5.39 12.84 -4.29
CA ARG A 145 4.60 13.25 -3.12
C ARG A 145 3.41 14.10 -3.51
N GLN A 146 2.38 14.11 -2.67
CA GLN A 146 1.15 14.86 -2.90
C GLN A 146 1.48 16.33 -3.10
N HIS A 147 1.01 16.87 -4.21
CA HIS A 147 1.16 18.28 -4.56
C HIS A 147 -0.13 19.04 -4.24
N TYR A 148 -0.05 19.98 -3.29
CA TYR A 148 -1.19 20.81 -2.90
C TYR A 148 -1.29 22.07 -3.81
N PHE A 149 -1.99 21.95 -4.93
CA PHE A 149 -2.29 23.07 -5.86
C PHE A 149 -3.51 23.90 -5.38
N PRO A 150 -3.63 25.23 -5.62
CA PRO A 150 -2.77 26.14 -6.40
C PRO A 150 -1.69 26.90 -5.63
N ARG A 151 -1.64 26.82 -4.30
CA ARG A 151 -0.92 27.81 -3.48
C ARG A 151 0.27 27.24 -2.68
N TRP A 152 0.40 25.92 -2.52
CA TRP A 152 1.22 25.38 -1.42
C TRP A 152 2.28 24.34 -1.85
N GLY A 153 2.11 23.67 -2.99
CA GLY A 153 3.13 22.79 -3.58
C GLY A 153 3.49 21.54 -2.75
N THR A 154 4.51 20.78 -3.17
CA THR A 154 5.02 19.60 -2.43
C THR A 154 5.81 20.00 -1.18
N CYS A 155 6.26 21.24 -1.05
CA CYS A 155 6.99 21.72 0.13
C CYS A 155 6.11 21.83 1.37
N TRP A 156 4.80 21.99 1.20
CA TRP A 156 3.84 22.06 2.31
C TRP A 156 3.48 20.68 2.87
N GLU A 157 3.69 19.64 2.08
CA GLU A 157 3.50 18.25 2.50
C GLU A 157 4.52 17.87 3.60
N THR A 158 5.74 18.42 3.56
CA THR A 158 6.67 18.34 4.69
C THR A 158 6.03 18.89 5.98
N LEU A 159 5.15 19.89 5.96
CA LEU A 159 4.59 20.48 7.17
C LEU A 159 3.29 19.83 7.69
N ILE A 160 2.54 19.09 6.85
CA ILE A 160 1.20 18.55 7.20
C ILE A 160 1.11 17.02 6.99
N GLY A 161 2.06 16.43 6.27
CA GLY A 161 1.98 15.05 5.80
C GLY A 161 1.15 14.98 4.53
N GLY A 162 1.20 13.83 3.87
CA GLY A 162 0.59 13.69 2.56
C GLY A 162 0.62 12.28 2.04
N ASN A 163 0.02 12.11 0.86
CA ASN A 163 0.12 10.88 0.11
C ASN A 163 1.47 10.86 -0.62
N HIS A 164 2.11 9.71 -0.67
CA HIS A 164 3.40 9.54 -1.32
C HIS A 164 3.40 8.18 -2.03
N PHE A 165 4.14 8.08 -3.14
CA PHE A 165 4.46 6.80 -3.73
C PHE A 165 5.89 6.73 -4.25
N ARG A 166 6.44 5.52 -4.19
CA ARG A 166 7.63 5.09 -4.94
C ARG A 166 7.19 4.29 -6.15
N ALA A 167 7.95 4.33 -7.24
CA ALA A 167 7.65 3.57 -8.45
C ALA A 167 8.86 2.87 -9.05
N TRP A 168 8.62 1.67 -9.59
CA TRP A 168 9.55 0.84 -10.34
C TRP A 168 8.92 0.41 -11.66
N LYS A 169 9.73 0.20 -12.70
CA LYS A 169 9.27 -0.18 -14.02
C LYS A 169 9.68 -1.62 -14.30
N GLN A 170 8.76 -2.43 -14.81
CA GLN A 170 9.04 -3.81 -15.22
C GLN A 170 9.56 -3.81 -16.66
N ASN A 171 10.88 -3.77 -16.82
CA ASN A 171 11.55 -3.55 -18.10
C ASN A 171 12.84 -4.37 -18.28
N GLY A 172 13.03 -5.41 -17.47
CA GLY A 172 14.22 -6.26 -17.52
C GLY A 172 14.18 -7.34 -18.61
N THR A 173 15.20 -8.19 -18.63
CA THR A 173 15.42 -9.22 -19.67
C THR A 173 14.36 -10.31 -19.72
N ASP A 174 13.79 -10.67 -18.57
CA ASP A 174 12.87 -11.80 -18.44
C ASP A 174 11.40 -11.35 -18.48
N ALA A 175 11.14 -10.07 -18.18
CA ALA A 175 9.84 -9.44 -18.35
C ALA A 175 9.97 -7.94 -18.70
N SER A 176 9.75 -7.58 -19.97
CA SER A 176 9.82 -6.20 -20.44
C SER A 176 8.44 -5.64 -20.80
N THR A 177 7.54 -5.63 -19.83
CA THR A 177 6.15 -5.18 -20.06
C THR A 177 6.02 -3.66 -20.12
N GLY A 178 6.95 -2.92 -19.52
CA GLY A 178 6.85 -1.46 -19.37
C GLY A 178 5.85 -1.00 -18.30
N ALA A 179 5.17 -1.93 -17.61
CA ALA A 179 4.24 -1.62 -16.52
C ALA A 179 4.96 -0.94 -15.34
N TRP A 180 4.24 -0.08 -14.63
CA TRP A 180 4.74 0.57 -13.41
C TRP A 180 4.18 -0.12 -12.17
N PHE A 181 5.04 -0.43 -11.22
CA PHE A 181 4.70 -0.96 -9.89
C PHE A 181 4.96 0.12 -8.87
N LEU A 182 3.95 0.43 -8.06
CA LEU A 182 3.96 1.56 -7.14
C LEU A 182 3.74 1.09 -5.70
N GLY A 183 4.55 1.61 -4.79
CA GLY A 183 4.33 1.51 -3.35
C GLY A 183 3.74 2.81 -2.83
N ALA A 184 2.41 2.87 -2.70
CA ALA A 184 1.69 4.05 -2.25
C ALA A 184 1.40 4.00 -0.75
N SER A 185 1.63 5.11 -0.05
CA SER A 185 1.39 5.23 1.39
C SER A 185 1.06 6.67 1.79
N LYS A 186 0.34 6.83 2.90
CA LYS A 186 0.08 8.13 3.52
C LYS A 186 0.96 8.34 4.75
N GLU A 187 1.69 9.45 4.76
CA GLU A 187 2.60 9.83 5.83
C GLU A 187 1.99 10.89 6.76
N GLN A 188 2.45 10.90 8.02
CA GLN A 188 2.24 12.00 8.97
C GLN A 188 3.14 13.18 8.61
N ASP A 189 2.86 14.36 9.17
CA ASP A 189 3.69 15.55 9.00
C ASP A 189 5.16 15.36 9.47
N SER A 190 6.04 16.27 9.05
CA SER A 190 7.47 16.24 9.45
C SER A 190 7.70 16.37 10.94
N THR A 191 6.77 16.96 11.71
CA THR A 191 6.90 17.03 13.18
C THR A 191 6.82 15.64 13.82
N ARG A 192 6.27 14.67 13.09
CA ARG A 192 6.21 13.25 13.42
C ARG A 192 7.11 12.38 12.54
N HIS A 193 8.16 12.97 11.98
CA HIS A 193 9.22 12.28 11.25
C HIS A 193 8.73 11.41 10.08
N HIS A 194 7.70 11.84 9.34
CA HIS A 194 7.22 11.11 8.16
C HIS A 194 6.75 9.68 8.45
N MET A 195 6.36 9.37 9.69
CA MET A 195 5.81 8.06 10.01
C MET A 195 4.52 7.82 9.22
N ILE A 196 4.40 6.65 8.60
CA ILE A 196 3.17 6.23 7.94
C ILE A 196 2.02 6.25 8.96
N VAL A 197 0.87 6.82 8.58
CA VAL A 197 -0.31 6.87 9.45
C VAL A 197 -0.83 5.44 9.71
N PRO A 198 -1.58 5.19 10.80
CA PRO A 198 -2.32 3.94 10.93
C PRO A 198 -3.15 3.66 9.68
N ASN A 199 -3.08 2.43 9.16
CA ASN A 199 -3.71 2.03 7.89
C ASN A 199 -3.19 2.81 6.66
N GLY A 200 -2.01 3.44 6.76
CA GLY A 200 -1.51 4.41 5.78
C GLY A 200 -1.22 3.82 4.40
N TYR A 201 -0.89 2.53 4.29
CA TYR A 201 -0.73 1.86 3.00
C TYR A 201 -2.06 1.77 2.25
N ASN A 202 -3.13 1.34 2.92
CA ASN A 202 -4.45 1.26 2.31
C ASN A 202 -4.99 2.67 1.99
N ILE A 203 -4.85 3.62 2.92
CA ILE A 203 -5.30 4.99 2.70
C ILE A 203 -4.56 5.64 1.53
N GLY A 204 -3.24 5.48 1.46
CA GLY A 204 -2.44 6.10 0.40
C GLY A 204 -2.77 5.55 -0.98
N ARG A 205 -2.87 4.22 -1.10
CA ARG A 205 -3.36 3.54 -2.29
C ARG A 205 -4.74 4.03 -2.71
N ASP A 206 -5.71 4.01 -1.81
CA ASP A 206 -7.10 4.31 -2.14
C ASP A 206 -7.26 5.79 -2.56
N LEU A 207 -6.51 6.72 -1.95
CA LEU A 207 -6.48 8.12 -2.37
C LEU A 207 -5.86 8.30 -3.77
N LEU A 208 -4.76 7.61 -4.07
CA LEU A 208 -4.15 7.64 -5.40
C LEU A 208 -5.13 7.11 -6.46
N VAL A 209 -5.75 5.97 -6.19
CA VAL A 209 -6.76 5.36 -7.08
C VAL A 209 -7.94 6.30 -7.27
N GLN A 210 -8.45 6.92 -6.19
CA GLN A 210 -9.55 7.88 -6.28
C GLN A 210 -9.22 9.07 -7.19
N SER A 211 -8.02 9.64 -7.07
CA SER A 211 -7.57 10.72 -7.95
C SER A 211 -7.45 10.26 -9.41
N ALA A 212 -6.96 9.04 -9.65
CA ALA A 212 -6.80 8.48 -10.99
C ALA A 212 -8.14 8.23 -11.71
N ILE A 213 -9.12 7.63 -11.02
CA ILE A 213 -10.43 7.29 -11.63
C ILE A 213 -11.36 8.50 -11.79
N SER A 214 -11.11 9.59 -11.06
CA SER A 214 -11.88 10.84 -11.19
C SER A 214 -11.64 11.56 -12.52
N GLY A 215 -10.60 11.15 -13.26
CA GLY A 215 -10.09 11.84 -14.43
C GLY A 215 -9.17 12.99 -14.05
N SER A 216 -8.20 13.26 -14.91
CA SER A 216 -7.15 14.24 -14.64
C SER A 216 -6.67 14.92 -15.92
N SER A 217 -6.05 16.09 -15.78
CA SER A 217 -5.45 16.81 -16.90
C SER A 217 -4.14 17.47 -16.51
N TRP A 218 -3.17 17.48 -17.42
CA TRP A 218 -1.91 18.19 -17.26
C TRP A 218 -1.34 18.59 -18.62
N LYS A 219 -0.87 19.85 -18.75
CA LYS A 219 -0.29 20.39 -19.99
C LYS A 219 -1.12 20.12 -21.26
N GLY A 220 -2.44 20.21 -21.15
CA GLY A 220 -3.35 20.03 -22.29
C GLY A 220 -3.60 18.57 -22.70
N MET A 221 -3.09 17.59 -21.96
CA MET A 221 -3.51 16.20 -22.08
C MET A 221 -4.43 15.82 -20.91
N SER A 222 -5.39 14.95 -21.20
CA SER A 222 -6.34 14.44 -20.22
C SER A 222 -6.30 12.92 -20.20
N TRP A 223 -6.56 12.37 -19.01
CA TRP A 223 -6.63 10.93 -18.81
C TRP A 223 -7.86 10.55 -17.98
N VAL A 224 -8.37 9.35 -18.24
CA VAL A 224 -9.33 8.63 -17.40
C VAL A 224 -8.75 7.25 -17.09
N THR A 225 -9.07 6.68 -15.93
CA THR A 225 -8.46 5.43 -15.48
C THR A 225 -9.50 4.42 -15.08
N ASP A 226 -9.37 3.19 -15.58
CA ASP A 226 -10.09 2.03 -15.08
C ASP A 226 -9.29 1.36 -13.95
N VAL A 227 -9.98 0.80 -12.96
CA VAL A 227 -9.36 0.05 -11.86
C VAL A 227 -9.91 -1.37 -11.76
N GLU A 228 -9.00 -2.34 -11.72
CA GLU A 228 -9.27 -3.71 -11.27
C GLU A 228 -8.65 -3.89 -9.88
N TRP A 229 -9.43 -4.39 -8.92
CA TRP A 229 -8.93 -4.77 -7.60
C TRP A 229 -8.55 -6.24 -7.58
N ARG A 230 -7.33 -6.56 -7.15
CA ARG A 230 -6.83 -7.93 -7.08
C ARG A 230 -6.38 -8.32 -5.68
N ASP A 231 -6.92 -9.43 -5.19
CA ASP A 231 -6.51 -10.11 -3.97
C ASP A 231 -5.52 -11.25 -4.26
N GLY A 232 -4.83 -11.73 -3.22
CA GLY A 232 -3.98 -12.93 -3.30
C GLY A 232 -2.60 -12.70 -3.93
N LEU A 233 -2.28 -11.48 -4.34
CA LEU A 233 -0.94 -11.07 -4.76
C LEU A 233 -0.03 -10.73 -3.56
N LEU A 234 -0.63 -10.17 -2.51
CA LEU A 234 0.00 -9.82 -1.24
C LEU A 234 -0.78 -10.46 -0.08
N GLU A 235 -0.07 -11.05 0.89
CA GLU A 235 -0.69 -11.63 2.09
C GLU A 235 -1.27 -10.51 2.97
N PRO A 236 -2.57 -10.52 3.34
CA PRO A 236 -3.12 -9.52 4.26
C PRO A 236 -2.42 -9.54 5.62
N GLY A 237 -2.33 -8.36 6.26
CA GLY A 237 -1.66 -8.18 7.55
C GLY A 237 -0.36 -7.39 7.42
N PHE A 238 0.53 -7.56 8.40
CA PHE A 238 1.75 -6.74 8.56
C PHE A 238 3.06 -7.52 8.39
N LYS A 239 2.97 -8.82 8.09
CA LYS A 239 4.16 -9.68 7.99
C LYS A 239 5.03 -9.24 6.81
N GLY A 240 6.29 -8.87 7.10
CA GLY A 240 7.21 -8.33 6.10
C GLY A 240 6.91 -6.88 5.69
N ILE A 241 5.88 -6.26 6.26
CA ILE A 241 5.50 -4.88 5.98
C ILE A 241 6.16 -3.93 6.98
N ASN A 242 6.70 -2.83 6.46
CA ASN A 242 7.37 -1.81 7.25
C ASN A 242 6.41 -1.17 8.28
N HIS A 243 6.97 -0.72 9.40
CA HIS A 243 6.27 -0.21 10.59
C HIS A 243 5.25 -1.17 11.25
N ALA A 244 5.21 -2.45 10.85
CA ALA A 244 4.19 -3.41 11.27
C ALA A 244 2.75 -2.89 11.04
N ILE A 245 2.55 -2.06 10.03
CA ILE A 245 1.24 -1.53 9.65
C ILE A 245 0.55 -2.59 8.81
N ALA A 246 -0.60 -3.07 9.28
CA ALA A 246 -1.40 -4.01 8.53
C ALA A 246 -1.97 -3.37 7.26
N GLN A 247 -1.94 -4.12 6.17
CA GLN A 247 -2.62 -3.81 4.91
C GLN A 247 -3.61 -4.93 4.56
N ASP A 248 -4.54 -4.67 3.64
CA ASP A 248 -5.71 -5.53 3.39
C ASP A 248 -5.49 -6.64 2.34
N GLY A 249 -4.30 -6.71 1.73
CA GLY A 249 -3.89 -7.66 0.70
C GLY A 249 -4.24 -7.24 -0.73
N ARG A 250 -4.99 -6.15 -0.89
CA ARG A 250 -5.48 -5.70 -2.20
C ARG A 250 -4.44 -4.91 -2.95
N ILE A 251 -4.32 -5.20 -4.24
CA ILE A 251 -3.54 -4.42 -5.20
C ILE A 251 -4.51 -3.78 -6.21
N ALA A 252 -4.33 -2.49 -6.48
CA ALA A 252 -5.08 -1.81 -7.53
C ALA A 252 -4.32 -1.92 -8.86
N ILE A 253 -4.95 -2.47 -9.88
CA ILE A 253 -4.42 -2.54 -11.24
C ILE A 253 -5.13 -1.46 -12.06
N LEU A 254 -4.38 -0.46 -12.50
CA LEU A 254 -4.85 0.70 -13.23
C LEU A 254 -4.60 0.52 -14.73
N THR A 255 -5.61 0.83 -15.53
CA THR A 255 -5.48 1.00 -17.00
C THR A 255 -5.82 2.43 -17.34
N VAL A 256 -4.82 3.21 -17.74
CA VAL A 256 -4.94 4.66 -17.97
C VAL A 256 -5.19 4.92 -19.45
N HIS A 257 -6.24 5.66 -19.77
CA HIS A 257 -6.61 6.02 -21.14
C HIS A 257 -6.47 7.51 -21.36
N ARG A 258 -5.86 7.90 -22.48
CA ARG A 258 -5.86 9.30 -22.91
C ARG A 258 -7.22 9.65 -23.53
N VAL A 259 -7.74 10.83 -23.18
CA VAL A 259 -9.02 11.37 -23.71
C VAL A 259 -8.87 12.76 -24.30
#